data_AF-A0AAV4EHI4-F1
#
_entry.id   AF-A0AAV4EHI4-F1
#
_cell.length_a   1.000
_cell.length_b   1.000
_cell.length_c   1.000
_cell.angle_alpha   90.00
_cell.angle_beta   90.00
_cell.angle_gamma   90.00
#
_symmetry.space_group_name_H-M   'P 1'
#
loop_
_entity.id
_entity.type
_entity.pdbx_description
1 polymer ?
#
loop_
_entity_poly.entity_id
_entity_poly.type
_entity_poly.pdbx_seq_one_letter_code
_entity_poly.pdbx_strand_id
1 'polypeptide(L)'
;MDEERLMRVNELAGVRVKVTRDGYLNTSRGVVKDRDLKGCESEEFLEYVPSVINARRIEIRRGDRRIKTNTFVLTFNTPAPRDQGRIPYLPLTVRPYVPTSMRCFRCHRYGHGRNRCRAKEELCVRCGEPGHGSEECKRDVRCVNCKGDHPANSKTCTKYMEEQAILRYRASNGGTFKQARAAVVVKVAKEIRPKLFTQVVRGTSTRAVTTSATVKESVGVPSKVSTTARDGPGKKNVRMDESESSKRVRQEKDRYGAE
;
A
#
# COMPACT_ATOMS: atom_id res chain seq x y z
N MET A 1 -31.96 10.87 -3.74
CA MET A 1 -32.01 11.32 -5.15
C MET A 1 -31.73 10.08 -5.99
N ASP A 2 -32.77 9.53 -6.60
CA ASP A 2 -32.68 8.30 -7.38
C ASP A 2 -31.84 8.53 -8.65
N GLU A 3 -30.95 7.59 -8.95
CA GLU A 3 -30.05 7.64 -10.11
C GLU A 3 -30.79 7.90 -11.42
N GLU A 4 -31.95 7.27 -11.60
CA GLU A 4 -32.80 7.43 -12.78
C GLU A 4 -33.36 8.84 -12.96
N ARG A 5 -33.50 9.60 -11.87
CA ARG A 5 -33.94 10.99 -11.94
C ARG A 5 -32.80 11.88 -12.44
N LEU A 6 -31.56 11.64 -12.00
CA LEU A 6 -30.40 12.38 -12.48
C LEU A 6 -30.13 12.14 -13.97
N MET A 7 -30.26 10.90 -14.45
CA MET A 7 -30.00 10.56 -15.85
C MET A 7 -31.00 11.20 -16.83
N ARG A 8 -32.16 11.66 -16.34
CA ARG A 8 -33.19 12.37 -17.13
C ARG A 8 -32.99 13.89 -17.19
N VAL A 9 -32.05 14.44 -16.42
CA VAL A 9 -31.76 15.88 -16.42
C VAL A 9 -30.99 16.24 -17.69
N ASN A 10 -31.62 17.04 -18.55
CA ASN A 10 -31.01 17.55 -19.77
C ASN A 10 -30.69 19.06 -19.70
N GLU A 11 -31.11 19.72 -18.63
CA GLU A 11 -30.89 21.14 -18.41
C GLU A 11 -30.60 21.42 -16.94
N LEU A 12 -29.55 22.17 -16.67
CA LEU A 12 -29.15 22.59 -15.33
C LEU A 12 -28.90 24.10 -15.35
N ALA A 13 -29.74 24.87 -14.66
CA ALA A 13 -29.67 26.33 -14.60
C ALA A 13 -29.60 27.02 -15.98
N GLY A 14 -30.46 26.61 -16.93
CA GLY A 14 -30.50 27.18 -18.29
C GLY A 14 -29.45 26.62 -19.26
N VAL A 15 -28.55 25.74 -18.79
CA VAL A 15 -27.50 25.14 -19.62
C VAL A 15 -27.89 23.71 -19.99
N ARG A 16 -27.88 23.40 -21.30
CA ARG A 16 -28.06 22.02 -21.76
C ARG A 16 -26.89 21.15 -21.29
N VAL A 17 -27.21 20.08 -20.58
CA VAL A 17 -26.22 19.14 -20.03
C VAL A 17 -26.57 17.72 -20.43
N LYS A 18 -25.56 16.87 -20.57
CA LYS A 18 -25.72 15.42 -20.75
C LYS A 18 -25.18 14.71 -19.52
N VAL A 19 -26.06 14.11 -18.74
CA VAL A 19 -25.67 13.33 -17.56
C VAL A 19 -25.22 11.94 -18.01
N THR A 20 -24.02 11.54 -17.62
CA THR A 20 -23.49 10.19 -17.84
C THR A 20 -23.00 9.61 -16.53
N ARG A 21 -23.08 8.29 -16.39
CA ARG A 21 -22.42 7.58 -15.29
C ARG A 21 -20.91 7.79 -15.41
N ASP A 22 -20.26 8.09 -14.29
CA ASP A 22 -18.80 8.12 -14.25
C ASP A 22 -18.26 6.69 -14.40
N GLY A 23 -17.63 6.41 -15.53
CA GLY A 23 -17.11 5.07 -15.83
C GLY A 23 -15.99 4.59 -14.90
N TYR A 24 -15.41 5.47 -14.08
CA TYR A 24 -14.28 5.16 -13.20
C TYR A 24 -14.66 5.11 -11.72
N LEU A 25 -15.54 5.99 -11.25
CA LEU A 25 -15.99 6.06 -9.86
C LEU A 25 -17.16 5.12 -9.58
N ASN A 26 -17.94 4.78 -10.60
CA ASN A 26 -19.08 3.86 -10.48
C ASN A 26 -18.71 2.41 -10.80
N THR A 27 -17.43 2.11 -10.97
CA THR A 27 -16.94 0.76 -11.22
C THR A 27 -16.00 0.29 -10.12
N SER A 28 -16.03 -1.01 -9.87
CA SER A 28 -15.15 -1.65 -8.90
C SER A 28 -14.45 -2.85 -9.56
N ARG A 29 -13.30 -3.24 -9.02
CA ARG A 29 -12.50 -4.34 -9.58
C ARG A 29 -12.23 -5.38 -8.51
N GLY A 30 -12.39 -6.64 -8.89
CA GLY A 30 -12.20 -7.79 -8.04
C GLY A 30 -11.33 -8.85 -8.70
N VAL A 31 -10.71 -9.70 -7.90
CA VAL A 31 -9.87 -10.82 -8.33
C VAL A 31 -10.55 -12.11 -7.88
N VAL A 32 -10.78 -12.99 -8.83
CA VAL A 32 -11.22 -14.37 -8.57
C VAL A 32 -10.12 -15.32 -8.98
N LYS A 33 -9.88 -16.35 -8.16
CA LYS A 33 -8.90 -17.39 -8.43
C LYS A 33 -9.50 -18.72 -7.97
N ASP A 34 -9.60 -19.66 -8.89
CA ASP A 34 -10.13 -20.98 -8.61
C ASP A 34 -9.55 -22.02 -9.57
N ARG A 35 -9.57 -23.31 -9.23
CA ARG A 35 -9.09 -24.37 -10.12
C ARG A 35 -10.03 -24.55 -11.32
N ASP A 36 -11.32 -24.33 -11.14
CA ASP A 36 -12.35 -24.59 -12.15
C ASP A 36 -12.31 -23.57 -13.30
N LEU A 37 -11.68 -22.41 -13.06
CA LEU A 37 -11.48 -21.35 -14.06
C LEU A 37 -10.39 -21.65 -15.10
N LYS A 38 -9.88 -22.88 -15.18
CA LYS A 38 -8.81 -23.24 -16.14
C LYS A 38 -9.27 -23.13 -17.59
N GLY A 39 -10.51 -23.57 -17.87
CA GLY A 39 -11.09 -23.57 -19.22
C GLY A 39 -11.90 -22.32 -19.57
N CYS A 40 -12.27 -21.50 -18.58
CA CYS A 40 -13.23 -20.42 -18.82
C CYS A 40 -12.69 -19.31 -19.74
N GLU A 41 -13.48 -18.76 -20.64
CA GLU A 41 -13.05 -17.56 -21.39
C GLU A 41 -13.62 -16.28 -20.75
N SER A 42 -13.11 -15.12 -21.19
CA SER A 42 -13.47 -13.86 -20.52
C SER A 42 -14.93 -13.47 -20.81
N GLU A 43 -15.43 -13.89 -21.97
CA GLU A 43 -16.77 -13.67 -22.49
C GLU A 43 -17.84 -14.37 -21.64
N GLU A 44 -17.54 -15.55 -21.10
CA GLU A 44 -18.48 -16.29 -20.23
C GLU A 44 -18.85 -15.50 -18.98
N PHE A 45 -17.92 -14.72 -18.41
CA PHE A 45 -18.24 -13.86 -17.27
C PHE A 45 -19.19 -12.73 -17.64
N LEU A 46 -19.13 -12.22 -18.87
CA LEU A 46 -20.01 -11.15 -19.34
C LEU A 46 -21.42 -11.68 -19.61
N GLU A 47 -21.53 -12.94 -20.06
CA GLU A 47 -22.80 -13.60 -20.35
C GLU A 47 -23.51 -14.07 -19.06
N TYR A 48 -22.80 -14.77 -18.18
CA TYR A 48 -23.42 -15.42 -17.02
C TYR A 48 -23.45 -14.55 -15.75
N VAL A 49 -22.70 -13.44 -15.71
CA VAL A 49 -22.64 -12.55 -14.54
C VAL A 49 -23.04 -11.12 -14.92
N PRO A 50 -24.32 -10.75 -14.81
CA PRO A 50 -24.84 -9.45 -15.28
C PRO A 50 -24.17 -8.20 -14.69
N SER A 51 -23.53 -8.32 -13.52
CA SER A 51 -22.82 -7.22 -12.87
C SER A 51 -21.41 -6.98 -13.43
N VAL A 52 -20.86 -7.93 -14.19
CA VAL A 52 -19.51 -7.84 -14.76
C VAL A 52 -19.59 -7.16 -16.14
N ILE A 53 -18.83 -6.08 -16.30
CA ILE A 53 -18.71 -5.33 -17.56
C ILE A 53 -17.40 -5.58 -18.29
N ASN A 54 -16.41 -6.16 -17.60
CA ASN A 54 -15.15 -6.55 -18.19
C ASN A 54 -14.51 -7.68 -17.38
N ALA A 55 -14.03 -8.72 -18.04
CA ALA A 55 -13.25 -9.77 -17.44
C ALA A 55 -11.88 -9.84 -18.13
N ARG A 56 -10.83 -10.00 -17.33
CA ARG A 56 -9.47 -10.15 -17.84
C ARG A 56 -8.75 -11.28 -17.14
N ARG A 57 -8.37 -12.31 -17.89
CA ARG A 57 -7.49 -13.37 -17.39
C ARG A 57 -6.08 -12.85 -17.12
N ILE A 58 -5.49 -13.24 -15.99
CA ILE A 58 -4.08 -12.95 -15.70
C ILE A 58 -3.21 -13.99 -16.42
N GLU A 59 -2.25 -13.49 -17.17
CA GLU A 59 -1.19 -14.31 -17.78
C GLU A 59 0.11 -14.10 -17.02
N ILE A 60 0.85 -15.19 -16.82
CA ILE A 60 2.21 -15.14 -16.28
C ILE A 60 3.19 -15.54 -17.37
N ARG A 61 4.32 -14.85 -17.43
CA ARG A 61 5.45 -15.26 -18.27
C ARG A 61 6.36 -16.17 -17.44
N ARG A 62 6.61 -17.39 -17.93
CA ARG A 62 7.64 -18.30 -17.39
C ARG A 62 8.60 -18.65 -18.53
N GLY A 63 9.81 -18.09 -18.49
CA GLY A 63 10.73 -18.13 -19.62
C GLY A 63 10.13 -17.43 -20.83
N ASP A 64 10.10 -18.11 -21.98
CA ASP A 64 9.51 -17.58 -23.21
C ASP A 64 8.03 -17.91 -23.42
N ARG A 65 7.42 -18.67 -22.51
CA ARG A 65 6.02 -19.04 -22.63
C ARG A 65 5.13 -18.10 -21.82
N ARG A 66 4.04 -17.64 -22.43
CA ARG A 66 2.90 -17.03 -21.74
C ARG A 66 1.95 -18.12 -21.30
N ILE A 67 1.65 -18.15 -20.01
CA ILE A 67 0.78 -19.18 -19.41
C ILE A 67 -0.47 -18.48 -18.88
N LYS A 68 -1.63 -18.87 -19.43
CA LYS A 68 -2.95 -18.50 -18.91
C LYS A 68 -3.07 -19.05 -17.47
N THR A 69 -3.32 -18.17 -16.50
CA THR A 69 -3.57 -18.60 -15.11
C THR A 69 -5.07 -18.72 -14.86
N ASN A 70 -5.46 -19.51 -13.86
CA ASN A 70 -6.85 -19.60 -13.43
C ASN A 70 -7.28 -18.41 -12.53
N THR A 71 -6.74 -17.22 -12.81
CA THR A 71 -7.04 -16.00 -12.06
C THR A 71 -7.57 -14.95 -13.02
N PHE A 72 -8.71 -14.37 -12.67
CA PHE A 72 -9.34 -13.30 -13.43
C PHE A 72 -9.41 -12.03 -12.60
N VAL A 73 -9.25 -10.90 -13.27
CA VAL A 73 -9.64 -9.60 -12.75
C VAL A 73 -10.97 -9.24 -13.39
N LEU A 74 -12.02 -9.17 -12.59
CA LEU A 74 -13.35 -8.77 -13.00
C LEU A 74 -13.56 -7.29 -12.70
N THR A 75 -14.23 -6.60 -13.60
CA THR A 75 -14.67 -5.21 -13.43
C THR A 75 -16.19 -5.22 -13.35
N PHE A 76 -16.72 -4.69 -12.27
CA PHE A 76 -18.15 -4.65 -11.98
C PHE A 76 -18.69 -3.25 -12.25
N ASN A 77 -19.96 -3.18 -12.65
CA ASN A 77 -20.71 -1.92 -12.80
C ASN A 77 -21.23 -1.35 -11.46
N THR A 78 -20.76 -1.87 -10.33
CA THR A 78 -21.13 -1.41 -9.00
C THR A 78 -19.98 -0.62 -8.36
N PRO A 79 -20.28 0.49 -7.66
CA PRO A 79 -19.26 1.32 -7.00
C PRO A 79 -18.66 0.66 -5.77
N ALA A 80 -19.35 -0.32 -5.17
CA ALA A 80 -19.00 -0.92 -3.89
C ALA A 80 -18.22 -2.23 -4.08
N PRO A 81 -16.94 -2.29 -3.67
CA PRO A 81 -16.16 -3.52 -3.68
C PRO A 81 -16.61 -4.53 -2.61
N ARG A 82 -17.35 -4.07 -1.58
CA ARG A 82 -17.82 -4.90 -0.47
C ARG A 82 -18.85 -5.96 -0.88
N ASP A 83 -19.64 -5.67 -1.91
CA ASP A 83 -20.70 -6.57 -2.39
C ASP A 83 -20.16 -7.72 -3.25
N GLN A 84 -18.85 -7.73 -3.53
CA GLN A 84 -18.22 -8.74 -4.37
C GLN A 84 -17.97 -10.06 -3.62
N GLY A 85 -18.24 -10.16 -2.32
CA GLY A 85 -17.84 -11.31 -1.48
C GLY A 85 -18.15 -12.68 -2.09
N ARG A 86 -19.22 -12.80 -2.88
CA ARG A 86 -19.48 -13.93 -3.78
C ARG A 86 -20.11 -13.48 -5.10
N ILE A 87 -19.89 -14.25 -6.16
CA ILE A 87 -20.66 -14.11 -7.39
C ILE A 87 -21.98 -14.89 -7.22
N PRO A 88 -23.16 -14.31 -7.52
CA PRO A 88 -24.40 -15.08 -7.54
C PRO A 88 -24.30 -16.25 -8.53
N TYR A 89 -24.86 -17.41 -8.19
CA TYR A 89 -24.87 -18.62 -9.02
C TYR A 89 -23.50 -19.29 -9.28
N LEU A 90 -22.42 -18.72 -8.74
CA LEU A 90 -21.07 -19.26 -8.90
C LEU A 90 -20.32 -19.11 -7.58
N PRO A 91 -19.94 -20.20 -6.87
CA PRO A 91 -19.40 -20.15 -5.51
C PRO A 91 -17.98 -19.57 -5.39
N LEU A 92 -17.60 -18.64 -6.27
CA LEU A 92 -16.33 -17.94 -6.27
C LEU A 92 -16.34 -16.78 -5.28
N THR A 93 -15.28 -16.72 -4.47
CA THR A 93 -15.01 -15.57 -3.61
C THR A 93 -14.24 -14.51 -4.39
N VAL A 94 -14.76 -13.29 -4.45
CA VAL A 94 -14.05 -12.16 -5.07
C VAL A 94 -13.25 -11.42 -4.00
N ARG A 95 -11.96 -11.20 -4.28
CA ARG A 95 -11.08 -10.38 -3.45
C ARG A 95 -10.92 -9.01 -4.10
N PRO A 96 -10.93 -7.89 -3.35
CA PRO A 96 -10.69 -6.57 -3.92
C PRO A 96 -9.40 -6.51 -4.74
N TYR A 97 -9.46 -5.98 -5.96
CA TYR A 97 -8.28 -5.76 -6.77
C TYR A 97 -7.52 -4.53 -6.27
N VAL A 98 -6.33 -4.76 -5.70
CA VAL A 98 -5.42 -3.70 -5.26
C VAL A 98 -4.35 -3.48 -6.33
N PRO A 99 -4.37 -2.37 -7.08
CA PRO A 99 -3.32 -2.08 -8.04
C PRO A 99 -2.02 -1.69 -7.33
N THR A 100 -0.89 -1.91 -8.00
CA THR A 100 0.39 -1.33 -7.57
C THR A 100 0.35 0.19 -7.73
N SER A 101 1.06 0.91 -6.87
CA SER A 101 1.06 2.37 -6.85
C SER A 101 1.70 2.89 -8.12
N MET A 102 0.95 3.73 -8.84
CA MET A 102 1.42 4.34 -10.05
C MET A 102 2.59 5.27 -9.74
N ARG A 103 3.76 4.93 -10.27
CA ARG A 103 4.98 5.73 -10.21
C ARG A 103 5.22 6.34 -11.58
N CYS A 104 5.52 7.63 -11.62
CA CYS A 104 5.92 8.27 -12.85
C CYS A 104 7.27 7.70 -13.34
N PHE A 105 7.35 7.26 -14.59
CA PHE A 105 8.60 6.76 -15.15
C PHE A 105 9.60 7.88 -15.52
N ARG A 106 9.18 9.15 -15.50
CA ARG A 106 10.06 10.32 -15.70
C ARG A 106 10.63 10.87 -14.40
N CYS A 107 9.80 11.20 -13.40
CA CYS A 107 10.26 11.81 -12.14
C CYS A 107 10.23 10.89 -10.92
N HIS A 108 9.75 9.65 -11.07
CA HIS A 108 9.66 8.65 -10.00
C HIS A 108 8.81 8.98 -8.78
N ARG A 109 8.06 10.10 -8.82
CA ARG A 109 7.03 10.43 -7.82
C ARG A 109 5.75 9.62 -8.06
N TYR A 110 5.00 9.38 -7.00
CA TYR A 110 3.71 8.70 -7.07
C TYR A 110 2.56 9.63 -7.49
N GLY A 111 1.46 9.04 -7.98
CA GLY A 111 0.19 9.74 -8.21
C GLY A 111 -0.03 10.25 -9.64
N HIS A 112 0.96 10.16 -10.53
CA HIS A 112 0.79 10.48 -11.95
C HIS A 112 1.67 9.61 -12.85
N GLY A 113 1.25 9.47 -14.11
CA GLY A 113 2.03 8.80 -15.16
C GLY A 113 2.92 9.75 -15.96
N ARG A 114 3.72 9.20 -16.88
CA ARG A 114 4.67 9.98 -17.73
C ARG A 114 3.98 11.11 -18.49
N ASN A 115 2.82 10.85 -19.09
CA ASN A 115 2.10 11.80 -19.95
C ASN A 115 1.57 13.04 -19.21
N ARG A 116 1.40 12.97 -17.89
CA ARG A 116 0.95 14.10 -17.05
C ARG A 116 2.07 14.65 -16.18
N CYS A 117 3.31 14.26 -16.46
CA CYS A 117 4.46 14.69 -15.69
C CYS A 117 4.90 16.10 -16.13
N ARG A 118 5.09 16.99 -15.15
CA ARG A 118 5.60 18.35 -15.36
C ARG A 118 7.13 18.45 -15.30
N ALA A 119 7.82 17.36 -14.97
CA ALA A 119 9.28 17.35 -14.98
C ALA A 119 9.78 17.47 -16.43
N LYS A 120 10.79 18.32 -16.63
CA LYS A 120 11.44 18.52 -17.93
C LYS A 120 12.36 17.34 -18.25
N GLU A 121 13.10 16.87 -17.24
CA GLU A 121 14.11 15.83 -17.38
C GLU A 121 13.67 14.50 -16.75
N GLU A 122 14.27 13.42 -17.22
CA GLU A 122 14.15 12.09 -16.63
C GLU A 122 15.16 11.93 -15.50
N LEU A 123 14.65 11.54 -14.34
CA LEU A 123 15.45 11.30 -13.16
C LEU A 123 15.92 9.84 -13.15
N CYS A 124 17.10 9.60 -12.61
CA CYS A 124 17.61 8.26 -12.40
C CYS A 124 16.82 7.55 -11.28
N VAL A 125 16.40 6.29 -11.51
CA VAL A 125 15.68 5.48 -10.50
C VAL A 125 16.51 5.23 -9.24
N ARG A 126 17.84 5.15 -9.38
CA ARG A 126 18.77 4.82 -8.30
C ARG A 126 19.08 6.03 -7.41
N CYS A 127 19.54 7.13 -7.98
CA CYS A 127 20.01 8.30 -7.21
C CYS A 127 19.04 9.49 -7.23
N GLY A 128 18.03 9.48 -8.12
CA GLY A 128 17.03 10.54 -8.19
C GLY A 128 17.45 11.80 -8.93
N GLU A 129 18.64 11.82 -9.51
CA GLU A 129 19.20 12.96 -10.22
C GLU A 129 19.06 12.81 -11.75
N PRO A 130 19.00 13.91 -12.51
CA PRO A 130 18.92 13.86 -13.97
C PRO A 130 20.26 13.55 -14.66
N GLY A 131 20.20 13.41 -15.99
CA GLY A 131 21.38 13.40 -16.88
C GLY A 131 22.02 12.03 -17.13
N HIS A 132 21.46 10.94 -16.60
CA HIS A 132 21.98 9.59 -16.82
C HIS A 132 20.93 8.50 -16.58
N GLY A 133 21.16 7.31 -17.17
CA GLY A 133 20.34 6.12 -16.95
C GLY A 133 20.68 5.37 -15.65
N SER A 134 19.80 4.47 -15.21
CA SER A 134 20.04 3.67 -14.01
C SER A 134 21.20 2.67 -14.12
N GLU A 135 21.55 2.27 -15.34
CA GLU A 135 22.60 1.28 -15.62
C GLU A 135 24.00 1.92 -15.51
N GLU A 136 24.12 3.20 -15.88
CA GLU A 136 25.36 3.99 -15.83
C GLU A 136 25.52 4.78 -14.52
N CYS A 137 24.60 4.61 -13.58
CA CYS A 137 24.56 5.36 -12.33
C CYS A 137 25.67 4.91 -11.36
N LYS A 138 26.67 5.77 -11.17
CA LYS A 138 27.76 5.59 -10.20
C LYS A 138 27.52 6.29 -8.86
N ARG A 139 26.43 7.06 -8.74
CA ARG A 139 26.09 7.83 -7.54
C ARG A 139 25.44 6.94 -6.48
N ASP A 140 25.53 7.39 -5.23
CA ASP A 140 24.87 6.74 -4.10
C ASP A 140 23.35 6.66 -4.31
N VAL A 141 22.79 5.55 -3.82
CA VAL A 141 21.37 5.26 -3.99
C VAL A 141 20.56 6.14 -3.06
N ARG A 142 19.60 6.87 -3.62
CA ARG A 142 18.76 7.79 -2.86
C ARG A 142 17.35 7.84 -3.44
N CYS A 143 16.36 7.61 -2.58
CA CYS A 143 14.97 7.64 -3.00
C CYS A 143 14.44 9.08 -3.15
N VAL A 144 13.88 9.43 -4.31
CA VAL A 144 13.23 10.73 -4.56
C VAL A 144 12.02 10.99 -3.63
N ASN A 145 11.38 9.93 -3.12
CA ASN A 145 10.13 10.04 -2.36
C ASN A 145 10.35 10.16 -0.85
N CYS A 146 11.17 9.28 -0.25
CA CYS A 146 11.44 9.26 1.19
C CYS A 146 12.84 9.73 1.58
N LYS A 147 13.73 9.98 0.60
CA LYS A 147 15.15 10.35 0.80
C LYS A 147 16.02 9.28 1.49
N GLY A 148 15.55 8.04 1.61
CA GLY A 148 16.32 6.93 2.19
C GLY A 148 17.22 6.19 1.19
N ASP A 149 18.04 5.28 1.72
CA ASP A 149 19.13 4.56 1.02
C ASP A 149 18.63 3.36 0.22
N HIS A 150 17.68 3.60 -0.69
CA HIS A 150 17.14 2.60 -1.59
C HIS A 150 16.63 3.27 -2.87
N PRO A 151 16.55 2.54 -4.01
CA PRO A 151 16.07 3.13 -5.26
C PRO A 151 14.59 3.51 -5.15
N ALA A 152 14.13 4.40 -6.03
CA ALA A 152 12.75 4.90 -6.03
C ALA A 152 11.69 3.83 -6.37
N ASN A 153 12.09 2.67 -6.88
CA ASN A 153 11.21 1.52 -7.15
C ASN A 153 11.17 0.48 -6.02
N SER A 154 11.86 0.72 -4.90
CA SER A 154 11.86 -0.21 -3.76
C SER A 154 10.48 -0.33 -3.11
N LYS A 155 10.08 -1.57 -2.78
CA LYS A 155 8.85 -1.86 -2.03
C LYS A 155 9.00 -1.64 -0.51
N THR A 156 10.23 -1.46 -0.03
CA THR A 156 10.52 -1.14 1.39
C THR A 156 10.37 0.35 1.69
N CYS A 157 10.18 1.18 0.67
CA CYS A 157 9.98 2.62 0.82
C CYS A 157 8.73 2.94 1.66
N THR A 158 8.87 3.78 2.69
CA THR A 158 7.75 4.23 3.53
C THR A 158 6.65 4.92 2.71
N LYS A 159 7.03 5.79 1.76
CA LYS A 159 6.09 6.44 0.84
C LYS A 159 5.39 5.45 -0.11
N TYR A 160 6.06 4.38 -0.52
CA TYR A 160 5.40 3.32 -1.27
C TYR A 160 4.35 2.61 -0.43
N MET A 161 4.69 2.25 0.81
CA MET A 161 3.77 1.58 1.73
C MET A 161 2.54 2.44 2.05
N GLU A 162 2.73 3.74 2.28
CA GLU A 162 1.63 4.72 2.44
C GLU A 162 0.69 4.71 1.22
N GLU A 163 1.23 4.88 0.00
CA GLU A 163 0.43 4.87 -1.23
C GLU A 163 -0.25 3.51 -1.48
N GLN A 164 0.41 2.40 -1.15
CA GLN A 164 -0.20 1.07 -1.17
C GLN A 164 -1.35 0.95 -0.17
N ALA A 165 -1.23 1.49 1.04
CA ALA A 165 -2.29 1.46 2.04
C ALA A 165 -3.52 2.26 1.58
N ILE A 166 -3.31 3.41 0.95
CA ILE A 166 -4.38 4.24 0.36
C ILE A 166 -5.12 3.45 -0.74
N LEU A 167 -4.37 2.80 -1.64
CA LEU A 167 -4.96 1.99 -2.70
C LEU A 167 -5.71 0.76 -2.16
N ARG A 168 -5.18 0.09 -1.14
CA ARG A 168 -5.89 -1.01 -0.44
C ARG A 168 -7.19 -0.52 0.17
N TYR A 169 -7.15 0.61 0.89
CA TYR A 169 -8.34 1.17 1.50
C TYR A 169 -9.40 1.48 0.45
N ARG A 170 -9.01 2.14 -0.64
CA ARG A 170 -9.91 2.46 -1.76
C ARG A 170 -10.45 1.20 -2.44
N ALA A 171 -9.62 0.20 -2.66
CA ALA A 171 -10.05 -1.07 -3.23
C ALA A 171 -11.08 -1.78 -2.35
N SER A 172 -11.04 -1.63 -1.02
CA SER A 172 -12.01 -2.26 -0.11
C SER A 172 -13.24 -1.41 0.21
N ASN A 173 -13.15 -0.08 0.15
CA ASN A 173 -14.19 0.84 0.63
C ASN A 173 -14.75 1.78 -0.44
N GLY A 174 -14.16 1.80 -1.63
CA GLY A 174 -14.49 2.76 -2.68
C GLY A 174 -14.01 4.18 -2.37
N GLY A 175 -14.57 5.15 -3.10
CA GLY A 175 -14.33 6.58 -2.90
C GLY A 175 -13.13 7.17 -3.66
N THR A 176 -12.95 8.47 -3.47
CA THR A 176 -11.87 9.25 -4.10
C THR A 176 -10.54 9.05 -3.38
N PHE A 177 -9.43 9.35 -4.06
CA PHE A 177 -8.10 9.31 -3.43
C PHE A 177 -7.99 10.23 -2.21
N LYS A 178 -8.65 11.40 -2.22
CA LYS A 178 -8.64 12.34 -1.08
C LYS A 178 -9.32 11.73 0.15
N GLN A 179 -10.48 11.10 -0.06
CA GLN A 179 -11.20 10.40 1.01
C GLN A 179 -10.38 9.22 1.56
N ALA A 180 -9.79 8.40 0.67
CA ALA A 180 -8.97 7.26 1.08
C ALA A 180 -7.72 7.70 1.87
N ARG A 181 -7.03 8.76 1.44
CA ARG A 181 -5.90 9.35 2.17
C ARG A 181 -6.30 9.77 3.58
N ALA A 182 -7.39 10.53 3.71
CA ALA A 182 -7.89 10.97 5.00
C ALA A 182 -8.23 9.77 5.92
N ALA A 183 -8.88 8.75 5.38
CA ALA A 183 -9.25 7.57 6.17
C ALA A 183 -8.05 6.75 6.66
N VAL A 184 -7.00 6.60 5.84
CA VAL A 184 -5.77 5.91 6.25
C VAL A 184 -5.05 6.69 7.36
N VAL A 185 -4.95 8.02 7.23
CA VAL A 185 -4.36 8.87 8.28
C VAL A 185 -5.13 8.77 9.59
N VAL A 186 -6.47 8.79 9.55
CA VAL A 186 -7.30 8.64 10.76
C VAL A 186 -7.12 7.28 11.42
N LYS A 187 -7.00 6.19 10.66
CA LYS A 187 -6.74 4.85 11.21
C LYS A 187 -5.39 4.78 11.92
N VAL A 188 -4.34 5.26 11.25
CA VAL A 188 -2.98 5.33 11.83
C VAL A 188 -2.98 6.21 13.09
N ALA A 189 -3.65 7.37 13.06
CA ALA A 189 -3.75 8.25 14.23
C ALA A 189 -4.52 7.62 15.39
N LYS A 190 -5.53 6.78 15.13
CA LYS A 190 -6.25 6.02 16.17
C LYS A 190 -5.37 4.94 16.80
N GLU A 191 -4.55 4.28 16.00
CA GLU A 191 -3.60 3.25 16.47
C GLU A 191 -2.42 3.86 17.25
N ILE A 192 -2.01 5.08 16.92
CA ILE A 192 -0.94 5.81 17.61
C ILE A 192 -1.43 6.58 18.84
N ARG A 193 -2.75 6.62 19.13
CA ARG A 193 -3.31 7.40 20.26
C ARG A 193 -2.49 7.12 21.53
N PRO A 194 -1.71 8.10 22.05
CA PRO A 194 -1.04 7.92 23.31
C PRO A 194 -2.12 7.68 24.37
N LYS A 195 -1.83 6.79 25.33
CA LYS A 195 -2.74 6.53 26.46
C LYS A 195 -3.19 7.87 27.02
N LEU A 196 -4.49 8.05 27.17
CA LEU A 196 -5.05 9.28 27.74
C LEU A 196 -4.39 9.51 29.10
N PHE A 197 -4.10 10.76 29.44
CA PHE A 197 -3.50 11.12 30.73
C PHE A 197 -4.26 10.49 31.92
N THR A 198 -5.59 10.42 31.81
CA THR A 198 -6.48 9.75 32.78
C THR A 198 -6.23 8.25 32.96
N GLN A 199 -5.70 7.55 31.94
CA GLN A 199 -5.29 6.14 32.03
C GLN A 199 -3.90 5.98 32.64
N VAL A 200 -3.03 7.00 32.51
CA VAL A 200 -1.68 7.01 33.10
C VAL A 200 -1.76 7.22 34.62
N VAL A 201 -2.61 8.14 35.07
CA VAL A 201 -2.79 8.44 36.52
C VAL A 201 -3.49 7.31 37.29
N ARG A 202 -4.35 6.51 36.62
CA ARG A 202 -5.00 5.33 37.22
C ARG A 202 -4.04 4.16 37.49
N GLY A 203 -2.82 4.19 36.92
CA GLY A 203 -1.78 3.18 37.19
C GLY A 203 -0.96 3.48 38.46
N THR A 204 -1.17 4.62 39.10
CA THR A 204 -0.39 5.08 40.26
C THR A 204 -1.29 5.41 41.45
N SER A 205 -2.00 4.42 41.98
CA SER A 205 -2.45 4.35 43.38
C SER A 205 -3.05 2.95 43.56
N THR A 206 -2.50 2.06 44.37
CA THR A 206 -2.56 2.13 45.83
C THR A 206 -1.39 1.37 46.49
N ARG A 207 -0.62 2.03 47.37
CA ARG A 207 -0.15 1.35 48.58
C ARG A 207 -0.91 1.99 49.74
N ALA A 208 -1.84 1.22 50.28
CA ALA A 208 -2.52 1.56 51.52
C ALA A 208 -1.46 1.68 52.62
N VAL A 209 -1.44 2.83 53.29
CA VAL A 209 -0.70 3.04 54.53
C VAL A 209 -1.56 2.45 55.65
N THR A 210 -1.14 1.32 56.21
CA THR A 210 -1.67 0.84 57.49
C THR A 210 -0.82 1.42 58.61
N THR A 211 -1.43 2.31 59.39
CA THR A 211 -0.90 2.79 60.66
C THR A 211 -0.96 1.68 61.70
N SER A 212 0.17 1.37 62.34
CA SER A 212 0.20 0.66 63.61
C SER A 212 1.32 1.27 64.44
N ALA A 213 0.93 1.81 65.59
CA ALA A 213 1.79 2.48 66.54
C ALA A 213 2.52 1.46 67.42
N THR A 214 3.83 1.64 67.59
CA THR A 214 4.55 1.26 68.82
C THR A 214 5.76 2.17 68.98
N VAL A 215 5.82 2.79 70.16
CA VAL A 215 6.88 3.68 70.62
C VAL A 215 8.09 2.85 71.06
N LYS A 216 9.31 3.25 70.68
CA LYS A 216 10.49 3.36 71.57
C LYS A 216 11.67 4.04 70.88
N GLU A 217 12.45 4.72 71.71
CA GLU A 217 13.49 5.72 71.44
C GLU A 217 14.72 5.17 70.71
N SER A 218 15.37 6.01 69.90
CA SER A 218 16.62 6.73 70.26
C SER A 218 17.52 6.99 69.04
N VAL A 219 17.88 8.27 68.89
CA VAL A 219 19.20 8.86 68.54
C VAL A 219 19.98 8.31 67.32
N GLY A 220 20.30 9.22 66.37
CA GLY A 220 21.48 9.05 65.51
C GLY A 220 21.46 9.78 64.16
N VAL A 221 22.16 10.91 64.09
CA VAL A 221 22.48 11.78 62.95
C VAL A 221 23.46 11.07 61.95
N PRO A 222 23.62 11.56 60.69
CA PRO A 222 23.92 10.75 59.51
C PRO A 222 25.39 10.78 59.06
N SER A 223 25.78 9.92 58.11
CA SER A 223 27.01 10.06 57.30
C SER A 223 26.96 9.17 56.04
N LYS A 224 27.08 9.75 54.84
CA LYS A 224 28.28 9.84 53.98
C LYS A 224 28.67 8.48 53.36
N VAL A 225 28.47 8.28 52.05
CA VAL A 225 29.34 8.60 50.89
C VAL A 225 30.11 7.36 50.40
N SER A 226 30.28 7.30 49.08
CA SER A 226 31.31 6.59 48.29
C SER A 226 30.99 5.23 47.63
N THR A 227 30.86 5.31 46.31
CA THR A 227 31.65 4.63 45.25
C THR A 227 32.18 3.22 45.51
N THR A 228 31.93 2.30 44.56
CA THR A 228 32.97 1.71 43.70
C THR A 228 32.37 0.98 42.51
N ALA A 229 32.94 1.22 41.33
CA ALA A 229 32.81 0.40 40.13
C ALA A 229 33.46 -0.99 40.32
N ARG A 230 32.91 -2.01 39.66
CA ARG A 230 33.65 -3.20 39.21
C ARG A 230 33.07 -3.75 37.91
N ASP A 231 33.98 -4.35 37.17
CA ASP A 231 34.05 -4.70 35.77
C ASP A 231 33.00 -5.69 35.22
N GLY A 232 32.94 -5.74 33.87
CA GLY A 232 32.06 -6.55 33.04
C GLY A 232 32.30 -8.07 33.09
N PRO A 233 31.79 -8.86 32.11
CA PRO A 233 32.27 -8.74 30.73
C PRO A 233 31.20 -8.88 29.61
N GLY A 234 31.56 -8.42 28.42
CA GLY A 234 30.74 -8.47 27.21
C GLY A 234 30.71 -9.80 26.46
N LYS A 235 29.72 -9.93 25.58
CA LYS A 235 29.61 -10.89 24.47
C LYS A 235 29.03 -10.13 23.26
N LYS A 236 29.88 -9.65 22.35
CA LYS A 236 30.28 -10.25 21.05
C LYS A 236 29.12 -10.36 20.03
N ASN A 237 29.21 -9.46 19.03
CA ASN A 237 28.47 -9.42 17.78
C ASN A 237 28.86 -10.59 16.86
N VAL A 238 27.89 -11.13 16.13
CA VAL A 238 28.12 -12.09 15.03
C VAL A 238 27.77 -11.41 13.71
N ARG A 239 28.79 -11.29 12.84
CA ARG A 239 28.68 -11.07 11.39
C ARG A 239 28.33 -12.40 10.72
N MET A 240 27.54 -12.39 9.66
CA MET A 240 27.51 -13.48 8.69
C MET A 240 27.65 -12.93 7.27
N ASP A 241 28.58 -13.57 6.57
CA ASP A 241 29.08 -13.31 5.23
C ASP A 241 28.15 -13.81 4.12
N GLU A 242 28.33 -13.20 2.95
CA GLU A 242 27.77 -13.60 1.66
C GLU A 242 28.30 -14.95 1.19
N SER A 243 27.46 -15.75 0.53
CA SER A 243 27.93 -16.61 -0.56
C SER A 243 26.82 -16.99 -1.54
N GLU A 244 27.15 -16.70 -2.79
CA GLU A 244 26.73 -17.25 -4.08
C GLU A 244 25.62 -18.33 -4.11
N SER A 245 24.47 -17.92 -4.62
CA SER A 245 23.68 -18.83 -5.47
C SER A 245 23.01 -18.07 -6.62
N SER A 246 23.62 -18.23 -7.80
CA SER A 246 22.94 -18.34 -9.10
C SER A 246 22.34 -17.05 -9.68
N LYS A 247 23.11 -16.22 -10.40
CA LYS A 247 23.41 -16.36 -11.85
C LYS A 247 22.25 -16.98 -12.65
N ARG A 248 21.34 -16.12 -13.14
CA ARG A 248 20.62 -16.18 -14.43
C ARG A 248 19.49 -15.15 -14.39
N VAL A 249 19.70 -13.97 -14.99
CA VAL A 249 18.68 -13.11 -15.63
C VAL A 249 19.40 -11.84 -16.11
N ARG A 250 19.35 -11.61 -17.44
CA ARG A 250 19.77 -10.41 -18.22
C ARG A 250 21.15 -10.47 -18.87
N GLN A 251 21.34 -11.44 -19.76
CA GLN A 251 21.69 -11.09 -21.15
C GLN A 251 20.37 -11.02 -21.95
N GLU A 252 20.38 -10.32 -23.08
CA GLU A 252 19.26 -9.91 -23.96
C GLU A 252 18.57 -8.58 -23.60
N LYS A 253 19.27 -7.52 -24.01
CA LYS A 253 18.67 -6.24 -24.36
C LYS A 253 19.44 -5.61 -25.54
N ASP A 254 19.58 -6.39 -26.62
CA ASP A 254 19.91 -5.87 -27.94
C ASP A 254 18.87 -6.44 -28.92
N ARG A 255 18.45 -5.61 -29.88
CA ARG A 255 17.33 -5.78 -30.83
C ARG A 255 15.98 -5.31 -30.29
N TYR A 256 15.71 -4.03 -30.46
CA TYR A 256 14.92 -3.56 -31.62
C TYR A 256 14.84 -2.03 -31.55
N GLY A 257 15.67 -1.42 -32.40
CA GLY A 257 15.60 -0.03 -32.82
C GLY A 257 16.20 0.02 -34.21
N ALA A 258 15.34 -0.11 -35.21
CA ALA A 258 15.55 0.34 -36.59
C ALA A 258 14.23 0.09 -37.36
N GLU A 259 13.74 1.17 -37.95
CA GLU A 259 12.64 1.29 -38.92
C GLU A 259 11.20 1.26 -38.39
#